data_AF-A0A966AMB1-F1
#
_entry.id   AF-A0A966AMB1-F1
#
_cell.length_a   1.000
_cell.length_b   1.000
_cell.length_c   1.000
_cell.angle_alpha   90.00
_cell.angle_beta   90.00
_cell.angle_gamma   90.00
#
_symmetry.space_group_name_H-M   'P 1'
#
loop_
_entity.id
_entity.type
_entity.pdbx_description
1 polymer ?
#
loop_
_entity_poly.entity_id
_entity_poly.type
_entity_poly.pdbx_seq_one_letter_code
_entity_poly.pdbx_strand_id
1 'polypeptide(L)' 'MFDVVLYEPEIPPNTGNIIRLCANTGFTLHLIAPLGFHMEEKRLRRAGLDYHEWASVRMHESLDAYLNSA' A
#
# COMPACT_ATOMS: atom_id res chain seq x y z
N MET A 1 5.40 -7.84 -15.03
CA MET A 1 5.18 -7.65 -13.59
C MET A 1 3.87 -6.89 -13.43
N PHE A 2 3.09 -7.14 -12.38
CA PHE A 2 1.80 -6.46 -12.17
C PHE A 2 1.91 -5.46 -11.01
N ASP A 3 1.10 -4.41 -11.11
CA ASP A 3 1.00 -3.36 -10.12
C ASP A 3 -0.46 -3.27 -9.62
N VAL A 4 -0.61 -3.07 -8.32
CA VAL A 4 -1.90 -2.85 -7.65
C VAL A 4 -1.94 -1.41 -7.18
N VAL A 5 -3.01 -0.68 -7.48
CA VAL A 5 -3.16 0.73 -7.11
C VAL A 5 -4.40 0.89 -6.24
N LEU A 6 -4.22 1.42 -5.03
CA LEU A 6 -5.31 1.83 -4.15
C LEU A 6 -5.42 3.36 -4.17
N TYR A 7 -6.54 3.85 -4.68
CA TYR A 7 -6.89 5.26 -4.66
C TYR A 7 -7.59 5.60 -3.35
N GLU A 8 -7.01 6.51 -2.57
CA GLU A 8 -7.56 7.03 -1.31
C GLU A 8 -8.13 5.95 -0.36
N PRO A 9 -7.36 4.91 0.03
CA PRO A 9 -7.91 3.81 0.82
C PRO A 9 -8.28 4.27 2.24
N GLU A 10 -9.46 3.86 2.69
CA GLU A 10 -10.03 4.32 3.96
C GLU A 10 -9.91 3.30 5.11
N ILE A 11 -9.84 2.01 4.79
CA ILE A 11 -9.99 0.93 5.77
C ILE A 11 -8.63 0.24 6.00
N PRO A 12 -7.93 0.48 7.12
CA PRO A 12 -6.58 -0.05 7.34
C PRO A 12 -6.46 -1.58 7.21
N PRO A 13 -7.40 -2.40 7.72
CA PRO A 13 -7.35 -3.86 7.52
C PRO A 13 -7.33 -4.30 6.05
N ASN A 14 -8.04 -3.59 5.17
CA ASN A 14 -8.07 -3.94 3.73
C ASN A 14 -6.70 -3.68 3.11
N THR A 15 -6.11 -2.53 3.39
CA THR A 15 -4.75 -2.21 2.91
C THR A 15 -3.72 -3.18 3.46
N GLY A 16 -3.79 -3.54 4.75
CA GLY A 16 -2.91 -4.56 5.34
C GLY A 16 -2.99 -5.91 4.61
N ASN A 17 -4.19 -6.40 4.32
CA ASN A 17 -4.39 -7.65 3.57
C ASN A 17 -3.86 -7.56 2.13
N ILE A 18 -4.00 -6.40 1.48
CA ILE A 18 -3.50 -6.18 0.12
C ILE A 18 -1.98 -6.07 0.10
N ILE A 19 -1.35 -5.47 1.11
CA ILE A 19 0.11 -5.47 1.24
C ILE A 19 0.62 -6.92 1.32
N ARG A 20 -0.01 -7.76 2.17
CA ARG A 20 0.33 -9.20 2.27
C ARG A 20 0.15 -9.94 0.95
N LEU A 21 -0.94 -9.65 0.22
CA LEU A 21 -1.15 -10.21 -1.12
C LEU A 21 0.01 -9.85 -2.06
N CYS A 22 0.37 -8.57 -2.14
CA CYS A 22 1.43 -8.08 -3.01
C CYS A 22 2.80 -8.67 -2.65
N ALA A 23 3.10 -8.82 -1.35
CA ALA A 23 4.31 -9.48 -0.89
C ALA A 23 4.38 -10.95 -1.31
N ASN A 24 3.25 -11.68 -1.24
CA ASN A 24 3.18 -13.09 -1.64
C ASN A 24 3.20 -13.31 -3.16
N THR A 25 2.70 -12.36 -3.95
CA THR A 25 2.64 -12.47 -5.42
C THR A 25 3.78 -11.76 -6.15
N GLY A 26 4.59 -10.99 -5.44
CA GLY A 26 5.66 -10.17 -6.03
C GLY A 26 5.13 -8.94 -6.79
N PHE A 27 3.92 -8.47 -6.48
CA PHE A 27 3.34 -7.28 -7.12
C PHE A 27 3.83 -6.01 -6.40
N THR A 28 3.92 -4.91 -7.15
CA THR A 28 4.11 -3.59 -6.53
C THR A 28 2.76 -3.09 -6.03
N LEU A 29 2.71 -2.53 -4.83
CA LEU A 29 1.55 -1.83 -4.33
C LEU A 29 1.78 -0.32 -4.38
N HIS A 30 0.84 0.41 -4.98
CA HIS A 30 0.81 1.87 -4.98
C HIS A 30 -0.37 2.35 -4.13
N LEU A 31 -0.12 3.29 -3.24
CA LEU A 31 -1.12 3.92 -2.40
C LEU A 31 -1.16 5.42 -2.72
N ILE A 32 -2.32 5.92 -3.13
CA ILE A 32 -2.53 7.33 -3.47
C ILE A 32 -3.22 7.99 -2.28
N ALA A 33 -2.60 9.07 -1.79
CA ALA A 33 -3.12 9.88 -0.70
C ALA A 33 -4.34 10.73 -1.13
N PRO A 34 -5.16 11.21 -0.17
CA PRO A 34 -5.07 10.96 1.28
C PRO A 34 -5.48 9.53 1.68
N LEU A 35 -4.76 8.96 2.65
CA LEU A 35 -5.19 7.72 3.29
C LEU A 35 -6.19 8.06 4.41
N GLY A 36 -7.24 7.27 4.56
CA GLY A 36 -8.19 7.41 5.68
C GLY A 36 -7.65 6.92 7.03
N PHE A 37 -6.37 6.56 7.11
CA PHE A 37 -5.72 6.02 8.31
C PHE A 37 -4.22 6.33 8.34
N HIS A 38 -3.59 6.17 9.50
CA HIS A 38 -2.15 6.32 9.63
C HIS A 38 -1.41 4.99 9.40
N MET A 39 -0.35 5.03 8.59
CA MET A 39 0.43 3.83 8.25
C MET A 39 1.14 3.17 9.45
N GLU A 40 1.35 3.94 10.52
CA GLU A 40 1.97 3.46 11.76
C GLU A 40 0.99 2.78 12.74
N GLU A 41 -0.31 2.73 12.40
CA GLU A 41 -1.31 2.12 13.26
C GLU A 41 -0.96 0.66 13.59
N LYS A 42 -1.11 0.29 14.87
CA LYS A 42 -0.90 -1.09 15.35
C LYS A 42 -1.70 -2.14 14.56
N ARG A 43 -2.79 -1.73 13.89
CA ARG A 43 -3.62 -2.57 13.04
C ARG A 43 -2.90 -3.03 11.77
N LEU A 44 -2.07 -2.18 11.16
CA LEU A 44 -1.22 -2.55 10.02
C LEU A 44 -0.06 -3.45 10.45
N ARG A 45 0.53 -3.20 11.63
CA ARG A 45 1.59 -4.06 12.18
C ARG A 45 1.11 -5.47 12.51
N ARG A 46 -0.16 -5.63 12.91
CA ARG A 46 -0.78 -6.94 13.16
C ARG A 46 -1.02 -7.77 11.90
N ALA A 47 -0.99 -7.17 10.71
CA ALA A 47 -1.03 -7.93 9.46
C ALA A 47 0.26 -8.75 9.24
N GLY A 48 1.22 -8.69 10.18
CA GLY A 48 2.47 -9.46 10.14
C GLY A 48 3.48 -8.85 9.18
N LEU A 49 3.34 -7.56 8.87
CA LEU A 49 4.17 -6.83 7.92
C LEU A 49 5.62 -6.79 8.40
N ASP A 50 6.42 -7.72 7.90
CA ASP A 50 7.88 -7.67 8.02
C ASP A 50 8.44 -6.54 7.14
N TYR A 51 9.63 -6.05 7.46
CA TYR A 51 10.28 -4.95 6.73
C TYR A 51 10.41 -5.24 5.21
N HIS A 52 10.50 -6.52 4.84
CA HIS A 52 10.57 -6.96 3.45
C HIS A 52 9.23 -6.82 2.70
N GLU A 53 8.09 -6.87 3.40
CA GLU A 53 6.76 -6.67 2.81
C GLU A 53 6.48 -5.19 2.51
N TRP A 54 7.24 -4.28 3.14
CA TRP A 54 7.21 -2.84 2.84
C TRP A 54 8.02 -2.45 1.61
N ALA A 55 8.97 -3.28 1.17
CA ALA A 55 9.90 -2.93 0.10
C ALA A 55 9.21 -2.70 -1.26
N SER A 56 8.02 -3.26 -1.47
CA SER A 56 7.24 -3.13 -2.70
C SER A 56 6.07 -2.13 -2.60
N VAL A 57 5.95 -1.37 -1.50
CA VAL A 57 4.90 -0.36 -1.31
C VAL A 57 5.42 1.02 -1.71
N ARG A 58 4.71 1.71 -2.59
CA ARG A 58 4.98 3.09 -3.01
C ARG A 58 3.83 4.02 -2.63
N MET A 59 4.16 5.17 -2.07
CA MET A 59 3.22 6.21 -1.69
C MET A 59 3.24 7.33 -2.72
N HIS A 60 2.06 7.84 -3.09
CA HIS A 60 1.90 8.99 -3.99
C HIS A 60 1.01 10.04 -3.34
N GLU A 61 1.36 11.32 -3.50
CA GLU A 61 0.60 12.43 -2.92
C GLU A 61 -0.74 12.69 -3.62
N SER A 62 -0.86 12.30 -4.90
CA SER A 62 -2.07 12.46 -5.71
C SER A 62 -2.06 11.48 -6.89
N LEU A 63 -3.20 11.37 -7.59
CA LEU A 63 -3.27 10.59 -8.83
C LEU A 63 -2.31 11.10 -9.90
N ASP A 64 -2.18 12.43 -10.02
CA ASP A 64 -1.25 13.03 -10.98
C ASP A 64 0.21 12.70 -10.65
N ALA A 65 0.58 12.69 -9.36
CA ALA A 65 1.92 12.28 -8.93
C ALA A 65 2.19 10.81 -9.33
N TYR A 66 1.20 9.93 -9.17
CA TYR A 66 1.29 8.54 -9.62
C TYR A 66 1.46 8.44 -11.14
N LEU A 67 0.60 9.11 -11.92
CA LEU A 67 0.62 9.06 -13.39
C LEU A 67 1.92 9.62 -13.97
N ASN A 68 2.55 10.60 -13.31
CA ASN A 68 3.85 11.16 -13.72
C ASN A 68 5.06 10.33 -13.25
N SER A 69 4.85 9.32 -12.40
CA SER A 69 5.90 8.43 -11.88
C SER A 69 5.99 7.08 -12.59
N ALA A 70 5.00 6.76 -13.43
CA ALA A 70 4.89 5.54 -14.23
C ALA A 70 5.70 5.67 -15.53
#